data_AF-A0A3B8JAL7-F1
#
_entry.id   AF-A0A3B8JAL7-F1
#
_cell.length_a   1.000
_cell.length_b   1.000
_cell.length_c   1.000
_cell.angle_alpha   90.00
_cell.angle_beta   90.00
_cell.angle_gamma   90.00
#
_symmetry.space_group_name_H-M   'P 1'
#
loop_
_entity.id
_entity.type
_entity.pdbx_description
1 polymer ?
#
loop_
_entity_poly.entity_id
_entity_poly.type
_entity_poly.pdbx_seq_one_letter_code
_entity_poly.pdbx_strand_id
1 'polypeptide(L)'
;MHVKKLLETLRNLPPDFPLVPVNGNKKPLGYEWQYHPLTPENMRSQLLMGGISVKNKKGRRITVWLPKDDKPPRDDEIGGFAVLNGWPVTVGEKTFHLMSIDCDGKSAVTALKKLSLSTRLPQTVAFSSGRPSRCQYLFLVPEDIALSIHTRKIRTGKDEQLEFRWKGQISVLPPSIHPETGRYRWRRSIRSNQIAIAPAWAIQVMQGRITQG
;
A
#
# COMPACT_ATOMS: atom_id res chain seq x y z
N MET A 1 9.63 17.02 6.72
CA MET A 1 9.49 15.66 6.09
C MET A 1 10.85 15.16 5.62
N HIS A 2 11.19 13.87 5.77
CA HIS A 2 12.53 13.35 5.43
C HIS A 2 12.66 12.93 3.96
N VAL A 3 12.77 13.90 3.04
CA VAL A 3 12.89 13.65 1.57
C VAL A 3 13.97 12.63 1.26
N LYS A 4 15.15 12.75 1.89
CA LYS A 4 16.27 11.81 1.70
C LYS A 4 15.86 10.34 1.92
N LYS A 5 15.03 10.07 2.94
CA LYS A 5 14.55 8.69 3.23
C LYS A 5 13.53 8.20 2.20
N LEU A 6 12.68 9.10 1.69
CA LEU A 6 11.76 8.76 0.58
C LEU A 6 12.56 8.35 -0.66
N LEU A 7 13.54 9.17 -1.05
CA LEU A 7 14.41 8.92 -2.20
C LEU A 7 15.21 7.62 -2.07
N GLU A 8 15.74 7.35 -0.87
CA GLU A 8 16.45 6.09 -0.57
C GLU A 8 15.50 4.89 -0.70
N THR A 9 14.29 5.00 -0.16
CA THR A 9 13.32 3.89 -0.21
C THR A 9 12.88 3.60 -1.64
N LEU A 10 12.56 4.65 -2.42
CA LEU A 10 12.20 4.52 -3.84
C LEU A 10 13.28 3.81 -4.65
N ARG A 11 14.56 4.03 -4.33
CA ARG A 11 15.69 3.37 -4.98
C ARG A 11 15.75 1.86 -4.72
N ASN A 12 15.11 1.39 -3.65
CA ASN A 12 15.11 -0.02 -3.23
C ASN A 12 13.78 -0.74 -3.54
N LEU A 13 12.79 -0.07 -4.14
CA LEU A 13 11.54 -0.70 -4.55
C LEU A 13 11.72 -1.42 -5.90
N PRO A 14 10.96 -2.50 -6.16
CA PRO A 14 10.91 -3.11 -7.48
C PRO A 14 10.52 -2.08 -8.55
N PRO A 15 11.17 -2.08 -9.72
CA PRO A 15 11.11 -0.99 -10.69
C PRO A 15 9.71 -0.74 -11.29
N ASP A 16 8.84 -1.75 -11.25
CA ASP A 16 7.48 -1.70 -11.77
C ASP A 16 6.42 -1.54 -10.67
N PHE A 17 6.82 -1.24 -9.44
CA PHE A 17 5.86 -0.97 -8.38
C PHE A 17 4.94 0.21 -8.75
N PRO A 18 3.62 0.02 -8.72
CA PRO A 18 2.65 1.04 -9.09
C PRO A 18 2.44 2.00 -7.92
N LEU A 19 3.15 3.13 -7.91
CA LEU A 19 3.13 4.07 -6.80
C LEU A 19 2.17 5.24 -7.02
N VAL A 20 1.49 5.62 -5.95
CA VAL A 20 0.58 6.78 -5.90
C VAL A 20 1.11 7.77 -4.87
N PRO A 21 1.36 9.04 -5.24
CA PRO A 21 1.70 10.06 -4.25
C PRO A 21 0.53 10.26 -3.29
N VAL A 22 0.82 10.42 -1.99
CA VAL A 22 -0.20 10.69 -0.97
C VAL A 22 0.16 11.93 -0.15
N ASN A 23 -0.86 12.59 0.39
CA ASN A 23 -0.67 13.74 1.29
C ASN A 23 -0.41 13.29 2.75
N GLY A 24 -0.24 14.26 3.66
CA GLY A 24 0.01 14.00 5.10
C GLY A 24 -1.12 13.23 5.80
N ASN A 25 -2.33 13.24 5.24
CA ASN A 25 -3.52 12.55 5.72
C ASN A 25 -3.76 11.21 5.01
N LYS A 26 -2.76 10.67 4.31
CA LYS A 26 -2.81 9.37 3.61
C LYS A 26 -3.76 9.35 2.41
N LYS A 27 -4.20 10.52 1.93
CA LYS A 27 -5.08 10.61 0.76
C LYS A 27 -4.25 10.65 -0.52
N PRO A 28 -4.64 9.90 -1.56
CA PRO A 28 -4.05 10.00 -2.89
C PRO A 28 -4.06 11.44 -3.42
N LEU A 29 -2.98 11.81 -4.08
CA LEU A 29 -2.84 13.09 -4.78
C LEU A 29 -3.10 12.89 -6.27
N GLY A 30 -3.84 13.82 -6.88
CA GLY A 30 -4.25 13.76 -8.27
C GLY A 30 -5.65 13.18 -8.46
N TYR A 31 -6.27 13.58 -9.57
CA TYR A 31 -7.52 13.02 -10.07
C TYR A 31 -7.24 11.72 -10.81
N GLU A 32 -8.15 10.74 -10.70
CA GLU A 32 -8.00 9.44 -11.39
C GLU A 32 -6.66 8.74 -11.10
N TRP A 33 -6.13 8.95 -9.89
CA TRP A 33 -4.84 8.42 -9.44
C TRP A 33 -4.75 6.89 -9.59
N GLN A 34 -5.88 6.18 -9.58
CA GLN A 34 -5.97 4.73 -9.79
C GLN A 34 -5.49 4.29 -11.18
N TYR A 35 -5.52 5.18 -12.17
CA TYR A 35 -5.17 4.92 -13.56
C TYR A 35 -3.82 5.54 -13.96
N HIS A 36 -3.19 6.26 -13.04
CA HIS A 36 -1.97 7.01 -13.29
C HIS A 36 -0.89 6.76 -12.22
N PRO A 37 -0.57 5.48 -11.89
CA PRO A 37 0.54 5.21 -10.99
C PRO A 37 1.87 5.62 -11.63
N LEU A 38 2.82 5.99 -10.78
CA LEU A 38 4.20 6.26 -11.15
C LEU A 38 5.06 5.04 -10.83
N THR A 39 6.10 4.80 -11.63
CA THR A 39 7.18 3.89 -11.22
C THR A 39 8.01 4.53 -10.10
N PRO A 40 8.76 3.74 -9.30
CA PRO A 40 9.65 4.31 -8.29
C PRO A 40 10.70 5.26 -8.88
N GLU A 41 11.21 4.98 -10.08
CA GLU A 41 12.15 5.88 -10.77
C GLU A 41 11.48 7.20 -11.16
N ASN A 42 10.31 7.16 -11.79
CA ASN A 42 9.59 8.38 -12.19
C ASN A 42 9.21 9.24 -10.99
N MET A 43 8.76 8.61 -9.89
CA MET A 43 8.46 9.33 -8.65
C MET A 43 9.72 9.94 -8.03
N ARG A 44 10.82 9.18 -7.99
CA ARG A 44 12.10 9.64 -7.45
C ARG A 44 12.65 10.83 -8.22
N SER A 45 12.67 10.77 -9.56
CA SER A 45 13.16 11.86 -10.41
C SER A 45 12.33 13.14 -10.22
N GLN A 46 11.00 13.01 -10.08
CA GLN A 46 10.13 14.14 -9.79
C GLN A 46 10.36 14.75 -8.41
N LEU A 47 10.51 13.91 -7.37
CA LEU A 47 10.84 14.39 -6.03
C LEU A 47 12.18 15.14 -5.98
N LEU A 48 13.17 14.75 -6.78
CA LEU A 48 14.43 15.47 -6.92
C LEU A 48 14.26 16.86 -7.53
N MET A 49 13.24 17.05 -8.38
CA MET A 49 12.84 18.36 -8.93
C MET A 49 11.94 19.16 -7.98
N GLY A 50 11.67 18.65 -6.77
CA GLY A 50 10.94 19.35 -5.72
C GLY A 50 9.42 19.11 -5.69
N GLY A 51 8.86 18.36 -6.64
CA GLY A 51 7.42 18.11 -6.70
C GLY A 51 7.01 16.99 -7.66
N ILE A 52 5.79 16.48 -7.50
CA ILE A 52 5.23 15.42 -8.33
C ILE A 52 4.13 15.98 -9.22
N SER A 53 4.24 15.71 -10.51
CA SER A 53 3.24 16.04 -11.51
C SER A 53 2.08 15.06 -11.46
N VAL A 54 0.87 15.56 -11.20
CA VAL A 54 -0.38 14.79 -11.14
C VAL A 54 -1.45 15.40 -12.03
N LYS A 55 -2.43 14.60 -12.45
CA LYS A 55 -3.61 15.08 -13.20
C LYS A 55 -4.58 15.78 -12.24
N ASN A 56 -5.18 16.90 -12.64
CA ASN A 56 -6.27 17.55 -11.90
C ASN A 56 -7.65 17.16 -12.48
N LYS A 57 -8.74 17.62 -11.86
CA LYS A 57 -10.12 17.32 -12.32
C LYS A 57 -10.43 17.79 -13.75
N LYS A 58 -9.68 18.76 -14.28
CA LYS A 58 -9.82 19.27 -15.67
C LYS A 58 -8.91 18.51 -16.66
N GLY A 59 -8.28 17.43 -16.22
CA GLY A 59 -7.33 16.66 -17.03
C GLY A 59 -5.95 17.29 -17.23
N ARG A 60 -5.70 18.49 -16.67
CA ARG A 60 -4.41 19.18 -16.80
C ARG A 60 -3.41 18.63 -15.78
N ARG A 61 -2.13 18.56 -16.15
CA ARG A 61 -1.05 18.21 -15.22
C ARG A 61 -0.70 19.42 -14.37
N ILE A 62 -0.64 19.22 -13.05
CA ILE A 62 -0.22 20.20 -12.06
C ILE A 62 0.90 19.61 -11.21
N THR A 63 1.77 20.44 -10.66
CA THR A 63 2.81 20.01 -9.72
C THR A 63 2.30 20.13 -8.30
N VAL A 64 2.31 19.02 -7.57
CA VAL A 64 2.16 18.98 -6.11
C VAL A 64 3.56 19.08 -5.51
N TRP A 65 3.79 20.08 -4.69
CA TRP A 65 5.11 20.36 -4.14
C TRP A 65 5.36 19.60 -2.84
N LEU A 66 6.64 19.42 -2.52
CA LEU A 66 7.04 19.03 -1.18
C LEU A 66 6.69 20.15 -0.17
N PRO A 67 6.42 19.80 1.10
CA PRO A 67 6.33 20.76 2.19
C PRO A 67 7.49 21.75 2.21
N LYS A 68 7.17 23.04 2.30
CA LYS A 68 8.16 24.14 2.30
C LYS A 68 8.94 24.24 3.62
N ASP A 69 8.33 23.83 4.72
CA ASP A 69 8.88 23.92 6.07
C ASP A 69 8.95 22.53 6.74
N ASP A 70 9.53 22.46 7.94
CA ASP A 70 9.46 21.27 8.81
C ASP A 70 8.07 21.01 9.42
N LYS A 71 7.04 21.70 8.94
CA LYS A 71 5.64 21.47 9.31
C LYS A 71 5.11 20.17 8.70
N PRO A 72 4.07 19.57 9.29
CA PRO A 72 3.33 18.50 8.64
C PRO A 72 2.83 18.93 7.25
N PRO A 73 2.85 18.05 6.23
CA PRO A 73 2.33 18.36 4.92
C PRO A 73 0.86 18.78 4.97
N ARG A 74 0.52 19.85 4.27
CA ARG A 74 -0.88 20.21 3.98
C ARG A 74 -1.54 19.17 3.09
N ASP A 75 -2.86 19.31 2.92
CA ASP A 75 -3.64 18.39 2.09
C ASP A 75 -3.25 18.43 0.61
N ASP A 76 -2.66 19.54 0.15
CA ASP A 76 -2.15 19.79 -1.20
C ASP A 76 -0.63 19.58 -1.32
N GLU A 77 0.01 18.98 -0.32
CA GLU A 77 1.46 18.72 -0.29
C GLU A 77 1.76 17.22 -0.19
N ILE A 78 2.95 16.84 -0.65
CA ILE A 78 3.39 15.44 -0.61
C ILE A 78 3.72 15.03 0.83
N GLY A 79 3.05 14.00 1.34
CA GLY A 79 3.35 13.33 2.60
C GLY A 79 4.04 11.97 2.44
N GLY A 80 4.13 11.47 1.21
CA GLY A 80 4.82 10.24 0.86
C GLY A 80 4.18 9.55 -0.33
N PHE A 81 4.17 8.23 -0.31
CA PHE A 81 3.63 7.39 -1.37
C PHE A 81 2.98 6.11 -0.83
N ALA A 82 2.09 5.57 -1.63
CA ALA A 82 1.45 4.28 -1.41
C ALA A 82 1.64 3.39 -2.62
N VAL A 83 1.60 2.07 -2.41
CA VAL A 83 1.48 1.12 -3.51
C VAL A 83 0.01 0.91 -3.86
N LEU A 84 -0.29 0.79 -5.14
CA LEU A 84 -1.62 0.54 -5.67
C LEU A 84 -1.85 -0.96 -5.85
N ASN A 85 -2.85 -1.49 -5.14
CA ASN A 85 -3.20 -2.91 -5.22
C ASN A 85 -3.97 -3.20 -6.52
N GLY A 86 -3.90 -4.44 -6.99
CA GLY A 86 -4.54 -4.96 -8.20
C GLY A 86 -3.79 -4.64 -9.50
N TRP A 87 -2.64 -3.97 -9.44
CA TRP A 87 -1.80 -3.66 -10.60
C TRP A 87 -0.73 -4.74 -10.84
N PRO A 88 -0.35 -4.98 -12.11
CA PRO A 88 0.64 -5.98 -12.46
C PRO A 88 2.04 -5.57 -11.99
N VAL A 89 2.83 -6.57 -11.63
CA VAL A 89 4.26 -6.51 -11.32
C VAL A 89 4.94 -7.77 -11.85
N THR A 90 6.24 -7.67 -12.09
CA THR A 90 7.07 -8.69 -12.72
C THR A 90 7.99 -9.26 -11.66
N VAL A 91 7.97 -10.57 -11.50
CA VAL A 91 8.86 -11.29 -10.58
C VAL A 91 9.51 -12.43 -11.35
N GLY A 92 10.81 -12.27 -11.66
CA GLY A 92 11.49 -13.13 -12.63
C GLY A 92 10.89 -12.93 -14.01
N GLU A 93 10.46 -14.02 -14.65
CA GLU A 93 9.84 -14.01 -15.98
C GLU A 93 8.30 -14.07 -15.94
N LYS A 94 7.71 -13.93 -14.75
CA LYS A 94 6.26 -14.09 -14.55
C LYS A 94 5.61 -12.79 -14.12
N THR A 95 4.40 -12.57 -14.62
CA THR A 95 3.50 -11.52 -14.17
C THR A 95 2.73 -11.98 -12.94
N PHE A 96 2.67 -11.09 -11.95
CA PHE A 96 1.82 -11.20 -10.77
C PHE A 96 1.08 -9.88 -10.58
N HIS A 97 0.16 -9.84 -9.64
CA HIS A 97 -0.49 -8.62 -9.20
C HIS A 97 -0.29 -8.42 -7.69
N LEU A 98 -0.24 -7.18 -7.23
CA LEU A 98 -0.09 -6.90 -5.81
C LEU A 98 -1.45 -6.88 -5.10
N MET A 99 -1.54 -7.56 -3.95
CA MET A 99 -2.61 -7.37 -2.98
C MET A 99 -2.04 -7.00 -1.61
N SER A 100 -2.91 -6.59 -0.69
CA SER A 100 -2.53 -6.47 0.71
C SER A 100 -3.61 -6.92 1.68
N ILE A 101 -3.17 -7.43 2.83
CA ILE A 101 -4.02 -7.68 3.99
C ILE A 101 -3.71 -6.59 5.01
N ASP A 102 -4.71 -5.79 5.39
CA ASP A 102 -4.62 -4.75 6.41
C ASP A 102 -5.38 -5.17 7.66
N CYS A 103 -4.64 -5.40 8.74
CA CYS A 103 -5.20 -5.66 10.07
C CYS A 103 -5.27 -4.34 10.83
N ASP A 104 -6.48 -3.84 11.07
CA ASP A 104 -6.71 -2.56 11.76
C ASP A 104 -7.00 -2.73 13.27
N GLY A 105 -6.19 -3.50 13.99
CA GLY A 105 -6.28 -3.64 15.44
C GLY A 105 -6.47 -5.08 15.93
N LYS A 106 -6.77 -5.24 17.22
CA LYS A 106 -6.70 -6.55 17.88
C LYS A 106 -7.76 -7.52 17.37
N SER A 107 -8.99 -7.04 17.14
CA SER A 107 -10.08 -7.86 16.63
C SER A 107 -9.86 -8.26 15.17
N ALA A 108 -9.21 -7.41 14.37
CA ALA A 108 -8.79 -7.74 13.01
C ALA A 108 -7.75 -8.86 12.99
N VAL A 109 -6.76 -8.82 13.89
CA VAL A 109 -5.77 -9.90 14.06
C VAL A 109 -6.45 -11.21 14.48
N THR A 110 -7.44 -11.16 15.38
CA THR A 110 -8.23 -12.34 15.76
C THR A 110 -9.03 -12.91 14.59
N ALA A 111 -9.70 -12.05 13.81
CA ALA A 111 -10.44 -12.48 12.62
C ALA A 111 -9.53 -13.12 11.58
N LEU A 112 -8.34 -12.53 11.35
CA LEU A 112 -7.32 -13.08 10.46
C LEU A 112 -6.91 -14.49 10.88
N LYS A 113 -6.64 -14.70 12.18
CA LYS A 113 -6.31 -16.03 12.73
C LYS A 113 -7.43 -17.03 12.53
N LYS A 114 -8.70 -16.63 12.68
CA LYS A 114 -9.85 -17.53 12.44
C LYS A 114 -9.93 -17.93 10.97
N LEU A 115 -9.84 -16.96 10.05
CA LEU A 115 -9.89 -17.21 8.60
C LEU A 115 -8.72 -18.06 8.10
N SER A 116 -7.55 -17.91 8.72
CA SER A 116 -6.39 -18.74 8.42
C SER A 116 -6.43 -20.11 9.09
N LEU A 117 -7.49 -20.47 9.83
CA LEU A 117 -7.54 -21.68 10.68
C LEU A 117 -6.32 -21.80 11.60
N SER A 118 -5.89 -20.65 12.16
CA SER A 118 -4.68 -20.49 12.96
C SER A 118 -3.36 -20.82 12.23
N THR A 119 -3.40 -21.08 10.92
CA THR A 119 -2.17 -21.18 10.12
C THR A 119 -1.46 -19.83 10.10
N ARG A 120 -0.13 -19.87 10.19
CA ARG A 120 0.70 -18.68 10.14
C ARG A 120 0.67 -18.11 8.73
N LEU A 121 0.52 -16.79 8.61
CA LEU A 121 0.75 -16.11 7.34
C LEU A 121 2.14 -16.44 6.80
N PRO A 122 2.30 -16.68 5.48
CA PRO A 122 3.61 -16.76 4.86
C PRO A 122 4.46 -15.54 5.23
N GLN A 123 5.76 -15.75 5.44
CA GLN A 123 6.65 -14.63 5.69
C GLN A 123 6.74 -13.76 4.44
N THR A 124 6.20 -12.54 4.55
CA THR A 124 6.15 -11.58 3.45
C THR A 124 6.47 -10.16 3.93
N VAL A 125 6.75 -9.25 3.01
CA VAL A 125 6.89 -7.82 3.28
C VAL A 125 5.73 -7.30 4.13
N ALA A 126 6.06 -6.58 5.21
CA ALA A 126 5.08 -6.09 6.16
C ALA A 126 5.48 -4.74 6.75
N PHE A 127 4.49 -3.92 7.05
CA PHE A 127 4.69 -2.58 7.59
C PHE A 127 3.52 -2.15 8.47
N SER A 128 3.74 -1.12 9.28
CA SER A 128 2.79 -0.66 10.29
C SER A 128 2.91 0.85 10.47
N SER A 129 1.81 1.49 10.80
CA SER A 129 1.84 2.87 11.30
C SER A 129 2.54 2.99 12.65
N GLY A 130 2.75 1.88 13.37
CA GLY A 130 3.27 1.88 14.75
C GLY A 130 2.17 1.86 15.81
N ARG A 131 0.90 2.00 15.42
CA ARG A 131 -0.23 1.79 16.34
C ARG A 131 -0.30 0.32 16.78
N PRO A 132 -0.68 0.03 18.04
CA PRO A 132 -0.75 -1.34 18.55
C PRO A 132 -1.66 -2.24 17.72
N SER A 133 -1.23 -3.47 17.47
CA SER A 133 -1.97 -4.49 16.71
C SER A 133 -2.38 -4.08 15.28
N ARG A 134 -1.76 -3.05 14.70
CA ARG A 134 -2.00 -2.64 13.30
C ARG A 134 -0.84 -3.04 12.41
N CYS A 135 -1.12 -3.79 11.35
CA CYS A 135 -0.09 -4.27 10.43
C CYS A 135 -0.68 -4.55 9.05
N GLN A 136 0.07 -4.15 8.01
CA GLN A 136 -0.22 -4.44 6.62
C GLN A 136 0.79 -5.45 6.08
N TYR A 137 0.32 -6.37 5.25
CA TYR A 137 1.11 -7.42 4.60
C TYR A 137 0.90 -7.36 3.09
N LEU A 138 1.97 -7.35 2.30
CA LEU A 138 1.89 -7.42 0.83
C LEU A 138 1.94 -8.87 0.37
N PHE A 139 1.20 -9.21 -0.69
CA PHE A 139 1.30 -10.51 -1.33
C PHE A 139 1.23 -10.38 -2.85
N LEU A 140 1.81 -11.37 -3.52
CA LEU A 140 1.67 -11.59 -4.96
C LEU A 140 0.44 -12.45 -5.24
N VAL A 141 -0.32 -12.09 -6.25
CA VAL A 141 -1.47 -12.81 -6.78
C VAL A 141 -1.08 -13.28 -8.19
N PRO A 142 -1.10 -14.59 -8.48
CA PRO A 142 -0.92 -15.10 -9.83
C PRO A 142 -1.88 -14.45 -10.84
N GLU A 143 -1.41 -14.20 -12.06
CA GLU A 143 -2.15 -13.48 -13.11
C GLU A 143 -3.47 -14.18 -13.47
N ASP A 144 -3.49 -15.50 -13.54
CA ASP A 144 -4.64 -16.35 -13.88
C ASP A 144 -5.82 -16.21 -12.90
N ILE A 145 -5.56 -15.81 -11.66
CA ILE A 145 -6.61 -15.60 -10.65
C ILE A 145 -6.98 -14.12 -10.45
N ALA A 146 -6.22 -13.17 -11.00
CA ALA A 146 -6.34 -11.74 -10.72
C ALA A 146 -7.72 -11.15 -11.05
N LEU A 147 -8.37 -11.66 -12.11
CA LEU A 147 -9.71 -11.23 -12.52
C LEU A 147 -10.84 -11.78 -11.65
N SER A 148 -10.59 -12.84 -10.88
CA SER A 148 -11.61 -13.53 -10.08
C SER A 148 -11.79 -12.94 -8.67
N ILE A 149 -10.91 -12.03 -8.24
CA ILE A 149 -10.86 -11.55 -6.86
C ILE A 149 -11.25 -10.08 -6.75
N HIS A 150 -11.80 -9.73 -5.59
CA HIS A 150 -12.25 -8.38 -5.30
C HIS A 150 -11.82 -7.97 -3.89
N THR A 151 -11.84 -6.67 -3.62
CA THR A 151 -11.63 -6.17 -2.26
C THR A 151 -12.68 -6.77 -1.32
N ARG A 152 -12.25 -7.18 -0.12
CA ARG A 152 -13.13 -7.66 0.94
C ARG A 152 -12.83 -6.92 2.23
N LYS A 153 -13.88 -6.35 2.82
CA LYS A 153 -13.83 -5.68 4.11
C LYS A 153 -14.63 -6.50 5.10
N ILE A 154 -14.00 -6.81 6.21
CA ILE A 154 -14.59 -7.58 7.30
C ILE A 154 -14.57 -6.66 8.51
N ARG A 155 -15.75 -6.19 8.93
CA ARG A 155 -15.87 -5.37 10.13
C ARG A 155 -15.53 -6.22 11.35
N THR A 156 -14.69 -5.70 12.23
CA THR A 156 -14.25 -6.40 13.44
C THR A 156 -14.32 -5.44 14.62
N GLY A 157 -14.94 -5.83 15.74
CA GLY A 157 -15.10 -4.91 16.86
C GLY A 157 -15.85 -3.61 16.50
N LYS A 158 -15.69 -2.58 17.33
CA LYS A 158 -16.47 -1.33 17.22
C LYS A 158 -16.05 -0.47 16.02
N ASP A 159 -14.73 -0.27 15.86
CA ASP A 159 -14.12 0.62 14.86
C ASP A 159 -12.84 0.02 14.23
N GLU A 160 -12.73 -1.31 14.24
CA GLU A 160 -11.63 -2.02 13.60
C GLU A 160 -12.13 -2.78 12.37
N GLN A 161 -11.21 -3.13 11.49
CA GLN A 161 -11.52 -3.94 10.32
C GLN A 161 -10.33 -4.80 9.91
N LEU A 162 -10.64 -5.94 9.33
CA LEU A 162 -9.71 -6.70 8.50
C LEU A 162 -10.07 -6.44 7.03
N GLU A 163 -9.11 -5.96 6.25
CA GLU A 163 -9.31 -5.65 4.85
C GLU A 163 -8.35 -6.41 3.94
N PHE A 164 -8.89 -7.12 2.96
CA PHE A 164 -8.15 -7.70 1.85
C PHE A 164 -8.28 -6.73 0.67
N ARG A 165 -7.24 -5.94 0.45
CA ARG A 165 -7.20 -4.85 -0.53
C ARG A 165 -6.82 -5.35 -1.91
N TRP A 166 -7.66 -5.01 -2.88
CA TRP A 166 -7.44 -5.28 -4.30
C TRP A 166 -7.51 -3.99 -5.15
N LYS A 167 -7.95 -4.11 -6.41
CA LYS A 167 -8.03 -3.02 -7.38
C LYS A 167 -8.68 -1.77 -6.81
N GLY A 168 -8.01 -0.64 -7.03
CA GLY A 168 -8.46 0.68 -6.59
C GLY A 168 -8.22 0.99 -5.11
N GLN A 169 -7.57 0.10 -4.35
CA GLN A 169 -7.14 0.36 -2.98
C GLN A 169 -5.64 0.64 -2.92
N ILE A 170 -5.21 1.53 -2.02
CA ILE A 170 -3.80 1.82 -1.78
C ILE A 170 -3.33 1.33 -0.42
N SER A 171 -2.03 1.09 -0.32
CA SER A 171 -1.36 0.76 0.94
C SER A 171 -0.15 1.65 1.13
N VAL A 172 -0.25 2.58 2.09
CA VAL A 172 0.76 3.62 2.34
C VAL A 172 2.05 2.96 2.82
N LEU A 173 3.14 3.16 2.08
CA LEU A 173 4.41 2.50 2.35
C LEU A 173 5.28 3.35 3.29
N PRO A 174 6.10 2.73 4.14
CA PRO A 174 7.19 3.43 4.81
C PRO A 174 8.13 4.10 3.78
N PRO A 175 8.72 5.27 4.10
CA PRO A 175 8.62 6.03 5.34
C PRO A 175 7.57 7.15 5.27
N SER A 176 6.49 6.98 4.49
CA SER A 176 5.42 7.98 4.34
C SER A 176 4.81 8.39 5.67
N ILE A 177 4.30 9.61 5.72
CA ILE A 177 3.79 10.22 6.95
C ILE A 177 2.51 9.51 7.42
N HIS A 178 2.41 9.35 8.74
CA HIS A 178 1.20 8.95 9.42
C HIS A 178 0.83 10.07 10.42
N PRO A 179 -0.40 10.59 10.40
CA PRO A 179 -0.77 11.79 11.16
C PRO A 179 -0.58 11.65 12.68
N GLU A 180 -0.80 10.45 13.23
CA GLU A 180 -0.75 10.22 14.68
C GLU A 180 0.61 9.70 15.18
N THR A 181 1.38 9.02 14.33
CA THR A 181 2.59 8.27 14.74
C THR A 181 3.86 8.76 14.04
N GLY A 182 3.72 9.86 13.29
CA GLY A 182 4.76 10.48 12.48
C GLY A 182 4.97 9.78 11.13
N ARG A 183 5.24 8.47 11.12
CA ARG A 183 5.52 7.73 9.88
C ARG A 183 5.21 6.25 9.94
N TYR A 184 4.90 5.67 8.78
CA TYR A 184 4.90 4.23 8.57
C TYR A 184 6.32 3.66 8.72
N ARG A 185 6.42 2.44 9.25
CA ARG A 185 7.67 1.72 9.49
C ARG A 185 7.60 0.31 8.95
N TRP A 186 8.70 -0.17 8.37
CA TRP A 186 8.85 -1.56 7.98
C TRP A 186 8.83 -2.45 9.24
N ARG A 187 8.03 -3.50 9.22
CA ARG A 187 8.14 -4.66 10.14
C ARG A 187 9.03 -5.74 9.52
N ARG A 188 8.90 -5.91 8.20
CA ARG A 188 9.78 -6.72 7.35
C ARG A 188 9.97 -5.94 6.06
N SER A 189 11.18 -5.42 5.87
CA SER A 189 11.51 -4.53 4.76
C SER A 189 11.61 -5.29 3.45
N ILE A 190 11.13 -4.67 2.37
CA ILE A 190 11.28 -5.16 1.00
C ILE A 190 12.75 -5.30 0.56
N ARG A 191 13.68 -4.60 1.21
CA ARG A 191 15.12 -4.73 0.94
C ARG A 191 15.67 -6.12 1.31
N SER A 192 15.08 -6.77 2.31
CA SER A 192 15.60 -8.03 2.88
C SER A 192 14.58 -9.16 2.95
N ASN A 193 13.37 -8.94 2.41
CA ASN A 193 12.30 -9.92 2.41
C ASN A 193 11.63 -9.92 1.04
N GLN A 194 11.36 -11.12 0.53
CA GLN A 194 10.55 -11.28 -0.66
C GLN A 194 9.06 -11.08 -0.33
N ILE A 195 8.29 -10.74 -1.36
CA ILE A 195 6.84 -10.71 -1.28
C ILE A 195 6.35 -12.13 -1.55
N ALA A 196 5.68 -12.74 -0.57
CA ALA A 196 5.17 -14.08 -0.73
C ALA A 196 3.93 -14.11 -1.65
N ILE A 197 3.67 -15.27 -2.24
CA ILE A 197 2.39 -15.54 -2.91
C ILE A 197 1.28 -15.56 -1.85
N ALA A 198 0.13 -14.97 -2.19
CA ALA A 198 -1.04 -14.94 -1.32
C ALA A 198 -1.50 -16.38 -1.00
N PRO A 199 -1.76 -16.71 0.27
CA PRO A 199 -2.22 -18.05 0.63
C PRO A 199 -3.61 -18.33 0.02
N ALA A 200 -3.88 -19.58 -0.35
CA ALA A 200 -5.11 -19.97 -1.05
C ALA A 200 -6.38 -19.55 -0.30
N TRP A 201 -6.40 -19.64 1.04
CA TRP A 201 -7.54 -19.22 1.85
C TRP A 201 -7.80 -17.70 1.75
N ALA A 202 -6.75 -16.87 1.61
CA ALA A 202 -6.92 -15.43 1.44
C ALA A 202 -7.52 -15.10 0.07
N ILE A 203 -7.09 -15.81 -0.98
CA ILE A 203 -7.71 -15.76 -2.30
C ILE A 203 -9.18 -16.16 -2.22
N GLN A 204 -9.51 -17.26 -1.53
CA GLN A 204 -10.89 -17.71 -1.35
C GLN A 204 -11.76 -16.68 -0.62
N VAL A 205 -11.24 -15.99 0.39
CA VAL A 205 -11.93 -14.84 1.02
C VAL A 205 -12.22 -13.78 -0.04
N MET A 206 -11.22 -13.38 -0.84
CA MET A 206 -11.38 -12.36 -1.88
C MET A 206 -12.31 -12.77 -3.03
N GLN A 207 -12.47 -14.07 -3.29
CA GLN A 207 -13.47 -14.65 -4.19
C GLN A 207 -14.87 -14.70 -3.57
N GLY A 208 -15.00 -14.49 -2.25
CA GLY A 208 -16.26 -14.65 -1.51
C GLY A 208 -16.63 -16.11 -1.20
N ARG A 209 -15.69 -17.05 -1.34
CA ARG A 209 -15.90 -18.48 -1.03
C ARG A 209 -15.76 -18.79 0.46
N ILE A 210 -15.04 -17.92 1.19
CA ILE A 210 -15.00 -17.92 2.65
C ILE A 210 -15.59 -16.59 3.10
N THR A 211 -16.76 -16.64 3.72
CA THR A 211 -17.34 -15.53 4.48
C THR A 211 -17.18 -15.81 5.97
N GLN A 212 -17.30 -14.79 6.82
CA GLN A 212 -17.26 -14.99 8.29
C GLN A 212 -18.18 -16.17 8.66
N GLY A 213 -17.62 -17.18 9.33
CA GLY A 213 -18.39 -18.17 10.08
C GLY A 213 -18.88 -17.60 11.39
#